data_AF-A0A349MAZ4-F1
#
_entry.id   AF-A0A349MAZ4-F1
#
_cell.length_a   1.000
_cell.length_b   1.000
_cell.length_c   1.000
_cell.angle_alpha   90.00
_cell.angle_beta   90.00
_cell.angle_gamma   90.00
#
_symmetry.space_group_name_H-M   'P 1'
#
loop_
_entity.id
_entity.type
_entity.pdbx_description
1 polymer ?
#
loop_
_entity_poly.entity_id
_entity_poly.type
_entity_poly.pdbx_seq_one_letter_code
_entity_poly.pdbx_strand_id
1 'polypeptide(L)' 'ACNFVAIANTDDGSCEWNSCELLGCTYVDAMNFNPNATMDNGTCTFGASSCPADFDQDGAVATNDLLIFLSSFGEDCF' A
#
# COMPACT_ATOMS: atom_id res chain seq x y z
N ALA A 1 9.57 -1.71 22.13
CA ALA A 1 10.03 -2.99 21.62
C ALA A 1 8.98 -4.04 21.94
N CYS A 2 8.72 -4.95 21.03
CA CYS A 2 7.80 -6.08 21.17
C CYS A 2 8.26 -7.08 22.23
N ASN A 3 9.56 -7.14 22.51
CA ASN A 3 10.15 -7.91 23.60
C ASN A 3 10.40 -7.06 24.86
N PHE A 4 9.47 -6.15 25.19
CA PHE A 4 9.63 -5.31 26.39
C PHE A 4 9.71 -6.15 27.67
N VAL A 5 10.74 -5.88 28.49
CA VAL A 5 10.93 -6.50 29.81
C VAL A 5 10.87 -5.41 30.88
N ALA A 6 9.83 -5.46 31.72
CA ALA A 6 9.55 -4.40 32.71
C ALA A 6 10.65 -4.19 33.77
N ILE A 7 11.52 -5.18 33.97
CA ILE A 7 12.63 -5.13 34.92
C ILE A 7 13.96 -4.73 34.29
N ALA A 8 14.01 -4.53 32.96
CA ALA A 8 15.22 -4.10 32.28
C ALA A 8 15.59 -2.68 32.73
N ASN A 9 16.83 -2.49 33.19
CA ASN A 9 17.37 -1.21 33.63
C ASN A 9 18.54 -0.71 32.78
N THR A 10 18.94 -1.49 31.78
CA THR A 10 20.06 -1.23 30.88
C THR A 10 19.65 -1.69 29.49
N ASP A 11 19.94 -0.89 28.47
CA ASP A 11 19.76 -1.28 27.07
C ASP A 11 20.91 -2.21 26.65
N ASP A 12 20.56 -3.41 26.22
CA ASP A 12 21.49 -4.42 25.70
C ASP A 12 21.46 -4.51 24.17
N GLY A 13 20.71 -3.63 23.51
CA GLY A 13 20.54 -3.62 22.05
C GLY A 13 19.64 -4.75 21.53
N SER A 14 18.98 -5.52 22.40
CA SER A 14 18.10 -6.64 22.01
C SER A 14 16.68 -6.22 21.64
N CYS A 15 16.36 -4.92 21.65
CA CYS A 15 15.02 -4.41 21.36
C CYS A 15 14.53 -4.90 19.97
N GLU A 16 13.53 -5.77 19.97
CA GLU A 16 12.83 -6.19 18.77
C GLU A 16 11.64 -5.26 18.52
N TRP A 17 11.51 -4.75 17.30
CA TRP A 17 10.42 -3.81 16.95
C TRP A 17 9.34 -4.45 16.10
N ASN A 18 9.62 -5.59 15.47
CA ASN A 18 8.76 -6.18 14.44
C ASN A 18 8.04 -7.46 14.87
N SER A 19 8.38 -8.09 16.02
CA SER A 19 7.81 -9.38 16.42
C SER A 19 6.36 -9.31 16.91
N CYS A 20 5.86 -8.12 17.19
CA CYS A 20 4.45 -7.84 17.53
C CYS A 20 3.69 -7.16 16.40
N GLU A 21 4.36 -6.87 15.27
CA GLU A 21 3.72 -6.38 14.05
C GLU A 21 2.99 -7.55 13.39
N LEU A 22 1.72 -7.38 13.04
CA LEU A 22 1.06 -8.33 12.16
C LEU A 22 1.39 -7.96 10.71
N LEU A 23 2.29 -8.72 10.11
CA LEU A 23 2.70 -8.55 8.73
C LEU A 23 1.59 -8.98 7.75
N GLY A 24 1.23 -8.09 6.84
CA GLY A 24 0.24 -8.34 5.80
C GLY A 24 0.01 -7.09 4.96
N CYS A 25 -0.77 -7.19 3.89
CA CYS A 25 -1.02 -6.02 3.07
C CYS A 25 -1.91 -5.00 3.80
N THR A 26 -1.45 -3.76 3.95
CA THR A 26 -2.16 -2.69 4.67
C THR A 26 -2.95 -1.77 3.75
N TYR A 27 -2.79 -1.89 2.43
CA TYR A 27 -3.51 -1.08 1.46
C TYR A 27 -4.90 -1.68 1.20
N VAL A 28 -5.94 -0.90 1.50
CA VAL A 28 -7.35 -1.32 1.32
C VAL A 28 -7.69 -1.70 -0.12
N ASP A 29 -6.97 -1.15 -1.09
CA ASP A 29 -7.17 -1.38 -2.53
C ASP A 29 -6.43 -2.63 -3.04
N ALA A 30 -5.66 -3.32 -2.20
CA ALA A 30 -5.00 -4.57 -2.58
C ALA A 30 -5.96 -5.76 -2.54
N MET A 31 -5.82 -6.68 -3.50
CA MET A 31 -6.60 -7.92 -3.57
C MET A 31 -6.36 -8.83 -2.37
N ASN A 32 -5.21 -8.70 -1.72
CA ASN A 32 -4.82 -9.44 -0.52
C ASN A 32 -4.74 -8.55 0.73
N PHE A 33 -5.52 -7.46 0.77
CA PHE A 33 -5.65 -6.61 1.96
C PHE A 33 -5.98 -7.44 3.21
N ASN A 34 -5.25 -7.19 4.30
CA ASN A 34 -5.50 -7.77 5.62
C ASN A 34 -5.84 -6.64 6.61
N PRO A 35 -7.10 -6.53 7.07
CA PRO A 35 -7.50 -5.45 7.99
C PRO A 35 -6.86 -5.54 9.37
N ASN A 36 -6.27 -6.69 9.73
CA ASN A 36 -5.56 -6.84 10.99
C ASN A 36 -4.06 -6.54 10.85
N ALA A 37 -3.54 -6.36 9.63
CA ALA A 37 -2.13 -6.07 9.42
C ALA A 37 -1.77 -4.69 9.96
N THR A 38 -0.73 -4.62 10.77
CA THR A 38 -0.22 -3.36 11.34
C THR A 38 0.96 -2.81 10.55
N MET A 39 1.61 -3.65 9.73
CA MET A 39 2.73 -3.29 8.88
C MET A 39 2.69 -4.04 7.56
N ASP A 40 3.00 -3.31 6.49
CA ASP A 40 3.10 -3.86 5.15
C ASP A 40 4.26 -4.85 5.07
N ASN A 41 4.00 -6.01 4.48
CA ASN A 41 5.00 -7.05 4.24
C ASN A 41 5.56 -7.04 2.81
N GLY A 42 5.13 -6.09 1.97
CA GLY A 42 5.58 -5.94 0.59
C GLY A 42 5.04 -7.02 -0.35
N THR A 43 4.06 -7.82 0.08
CA THR A 43 3.44 -8.86 -0.77
C THR A 43 2.08 -8.45 -1.33
N CYS A 44 1.70 -7.18 -1.16
CA CYS A 44 0.46 -6.64 -1.70
C CYS A 44 0.31 -6.93 -3.20
N THR A 45 -0.80 -7.57 -3.56
CA THR A 45 -1.18 -7.82 -4.94
C THR A 45 -2.28 -6.85 -5.30
N PHE A 46 -2.01 -6.02 -6.28
CA PHE A 46 -3.01 -5.17 -6.89
C PHE A 46 -3.37 -5.81 -8.24
N GLY A 47 -4.66 -5.95 -8.52
CA GLY A 47 -5.10 -6.55 -9.78
C GLY A 47 -4.51 -5.81 -10.98
N ALA A 48 -4.27 -6.53 -12.09
CA ALA A 48 -3.98 -5.88 -13.37
C ALA A 48 -5.18 -4.96 -13.69
N SER A 49 -4.94 -3.64 -13.75
CA SER A 49 -5.89 -2.50 -13.71
C SER A 49 -6.03 -1.71 -12.39
N SER A 50 -5.11 -1.88 -11.43
CA SER A 50 -5.08 -1.10 -10.17
C SER A 50 -4.55 0.34 -10.28
N CYS A 51 -4.42 0.87 -11.50
CA CYS A 51 -4.18 2.27 -11.73
C CYS A 51 -5.51 2.89 -12.21
N PRO A 52 -6.36 3.45 -11.32
CA PRO A 52 -7.59 4.11 -11.74
C PRO A 52 -7.37 5.25 -12.75
N ALA A 53 -6.13 5.74 -12.84
CA ALA A 53 -5.69 6.77 -13.76
C ALA A 53 -4.83 6.22 -14.93
N ASP A 54 -4.79 4.91 -15.15
CA ASP A 54 -4.27 4.28 -16.38
C ASP A 54 -5.43 4.20 -17.37
N PHE A 55 -5.58 5.26 -18.17
CA PHE A 55 -6.71 5.44 -19.07
C PHE A 55 -6.49 4.76 -20.42
N ASP A 56 -5.24 4.47 -20.84
CA ASP A 56 -4.97 3.68 -22.04
C ASP A 56 -4.68 2.19 -21.79
N GLN A 57 -4.69 1.76 -20.53
CA GLN A 57 -4.51 0.38 -20.10
C GLN A 57 -3.13 -0.20 -20.51
N ASP A 58 -2.09 0.64 -20.53
CA ASP A 58 -0.72 0.21 -20.83
C ASP A 58 0.02 -0.36 -19.60
N GLY A 59 -0.60 -0.29 -18.42
CA GLY A 59 -0.05 -0.77 -17.16
C GLY A 59 0.79 0.26 -16.40
N ALA A 60 0.75 1.53 -16.80
CA ALA A 60 1.39 2.65 -16.11
C ALA A 60 0.43 3.84 -15.96
N VAL A 61 0.78 4.78 -15.06
CA VAL A 61 0.17 6.12 -15.04
C VAL A 61 1.22 7.10 -15.53
N ALA A 62 1.03 7.64 -16.73
CA ALA A 62 1.97 8.49 -17.43
C ALA A 62 1.28 9.65 -18.18
N THR A 63 2.06 10.43 -18.92
CA THR A 63 1.58 11.65 -19.59
C THR A 63 0.50 11.35 -20.63
N ASN A 64 0.57 10.18 -21.27
CA ASN A 64 -0.45 9.64 -22.17
C ASN A 64 -1.81 9.53 -21.48
N ASP A 65 -1.88 8.99 -20.26
CA ASP A 65 -3.13 8.90 -19.49
C ASP A 65 -3.69 10.29 -19.15
N LEU A 66 -2.81 11.18 -18.72
CA LEU A 66 -3.19 12.56 -18.43
C LEU A 66 -3.73 13.27 -19.67
N LEU A 67 -3.15 13.03 -20.84
CA LEU A 67 -3.64 13.57 -22.11
C LEU A 67 -5.04 13.03 -22.45
N ILE A 68 -5.32 11.75 -22.17
CA ILE A 68 -6.64 11.16 -22.36
C ILE A 68 -7.66 11.79 -21.41
N PHE A 69 -7.31 11.94 -20.13
CA PHE A 69 -8.16 12.65 -19.17
C PHE A 69 -8.45 14.08 -19.64
N LEU A 70 -7.42 14.85 -19.99
CA LEU A 70 -7.57 16.24 -20.41
C LEU A 70 -8.32 16.38 -21.75
N SER A 71 -8.29 15.35 -22.61
CA SER A 71 -9.05 15.35 -23.86
C SER A 71 -10.57 15.22 -23.64
N SER A 72 -11.00 14.65 -22.52
CA SER A 72 -12.41 14.44 -22.16
C SER A 72 -12.86 15.33 -20.98
N PHE A 73 -11.95 16.10 -20.39
CA PHE A 73 -12.24 16.96 -19.25
C PHE A 73 -13.21 18.08 -19.65
N GLY A 74 -14.43 18.02 -19.10
CA GLY A 74 -15.49 18.99 -19.38
C GLY A 74 -16.41 18.61 -20.53
N GLU A 75 -16.31 17.40 -21.07
CA GLU A 75 -17.34 16.85 -21.95
C GLU A 75 -18.63 16.60 -21.15
N ASP A 76 -19.76 17.05 -21.68
CA ASP A 76 -21.07 16.79 -21.08
C ASP A 76 -21.49 15.33 -21.34
N CYS A 77 -22.06 14.69 -20.32
CA CYS A 77 -22.65 13.35 -20.49
C CYS A 77 -24.03 13.48 -21.15
N PHE A 78 -24.22 12.87 -22.33
CA PHE A 78 -25.54 12.70 -22.97
C PHE A 78 -26.13 11.33 -22.67
#